data_AF-A0A8C2JIB4-F1
#
_entry.id   AF-A0A8C2JIB4-F1
#
_cell.length_a   1.000
_cell.length_b   1.000
_cell.length_c   1.000
_cell.angle_alpha   90.00
_cell.angle_beta   90.00
_cell.angle_gamma   90.00
#
_symmetry.space_group_name_H-M   'P 1'
#
loop_
_entity.id
_entity.type
_entity.pdbx_description
1 polymer ?
#
loop_
_entity_poly.entity_id
_entity_poly.type
_entity_poly.pdbx_seq_one_letter_code
_entity_poly.pdbx_strand_id
1 'polypeptide(L)' 'MRQYCLCLFIGLLAVAFLQSGAMGNSANLPSECCFNNYGRKIPIAKIDSYIEIRVDCPKPGVM' A
#
# COMPACT_ATOMS: atom_id res chain seq x y z
N MET A 1 32.28 19.32 16.44
CA MET A 1 31.41 19.68 15.29
C MET A 1 31.31 18.55 14.25
N ARG A 2 32.43 18.08 13.64
CA ARG A 2 32.41 17.06 12.56
C ARG A 2 31.80 15.70 12.95
N GLN A 3 32.10 15.20 14.15
CA GLN A 3 31.63 13.89 14.62
C GLN A 3 30.12 13.84 14.85
N TYR A 4 29.55 14.92 15.39
CA TYR A 4 28.11 15.02 15.64
C TYR A 4 27.29 15.03 14.35
N CYS A 5 27.77 15.70 13.29
CA CYS A 5 27.12 15.65 11.98
C CYS A 5 27.09 14.25 11.39
N LEU A 6 28.18 13.48 11.54
CA LEU A 6 28.24 12.10 11.04
C LEU A 6 27.23 11.19 11.76
N CYS A 7 27.15 11.28 13.09
CA CYS A 7 26.17 10.52 13.87
C CYS A 7 24.73 10.90 13.51
N LEU A 8 24.45 12.19 13.30
CA LEU A 8 23.14 12.68 12.85
C LEU A 8 22.76 12.12 11.48
N PHE A 9 23.68 12.17 10.52
CA PHE A 9 23.46 11.63 9.18
C PHE A 9 23.18 10.13 9.19
N ILE A 10 23.95 9.36 9.95
CA ILE A 10 23.77 7.90 10.07
C ILE A 10 22.40 7.59 10.72
N GLY A 11 22.02 8.33 11.76
CA GLY A 11 20.71 8.19 12.39
C GLY A 11 19.56 8.47 11.42
N LEU A 12 19.67 9.55 10.63
CA LEU A 12 18.65 9.93 9.64
C LEU A 12 18.50 8.86 8.54
N LEU A 13 19.63 8.35 8.05
CA LEU A 13 19.65 7.27 7.05
C LEU A 13 18.99 6.01 7.58
N ALA A 14 19.32 5.58 8.81
CA ALA A 14 18.73 4.40 9.42
C ALA A 14 17.19 4.49 9.52
N VAL A 15 16.65 5.65 9.93
CA VAL A 15 15.20 5.88 10.00
C VAL A 15 14.56 5.82 8.61
N ALA A 16 15.17 6.43 7.60
CA ALA A 16 14.66 6.41 6.23
C ALA A 16 14.61 4.99 5.64
N PHE A 17 15.63 4.17 5.89
CA PHE A 17 15.63 2.77 5.45
C PHE A 17 14.53 1.96 6.14
N LEU A 18 14.33 2.14 7.45
CA LEU A 18 13.27 1.47 8.20
C LEU A 18 11.86 1.87 7.70
N GLN A 19 11.68 3.13 7.29
CA GLN A 19 10.40 3.61 6.76
C GLN A 19 10.13 3.19 5.31
N SER A 20 11.17 2.88 4.52
CA SER A 20 11.02 2.48 3.12
C SER A 20 10.29 1.12 2.92
N GLY A 21 10.23 0.29 3.97
CA GLY A 21 9.50 -0.98 3.97
C GLY A 21 8.07 -0.93 4.52
N ALA A 22 7.68 0.20 5.13
CA ALA A 22 6.34 0.36 5.70
C ALA A 22 5.36 0.82 4.61
N MET A 23 4.78 -0.12 3.88
CA MET A 23 3.49 0.13 3.22
C MET A 23 2.46 0.35 4.33
N GLY A 24 2.10 1.61 4.58
CA GLY A 24 1.08 1.93 5.56
C GLY A 24 -0.23 1.30 5.14
N ASN A 25 -0.66 0.24 5.82
CA ASN A 25 -2.01 -0.30 5.74
C ASN A 25 -2.96 0.71 6.41
N SER A 26 -3.22 1.81 5.71
CA SER A 26 -4.15 2.83 6.17
C SER A 26 -5.55 2.27 6.04
N ALA A 27 -6.04 1.68 7.13
CA ALA A 27 -7.40 1.14 7.25
C ALA A 27 -8.52 2.19 7.02
N ASN A 28 -8.17 3.45 6.68
CA ASN A 28 -9.09 4.58 6.48
C ASN A 28 -8.79 5.43 5.22
N LEU A 29 -8.07 4.92 4.20
CA LEU A 29 -7.85 5.61 2.92
C LEU A 29 -8.59 4.88 1.78
N PRO A 30 -9.18 5.57 0.77
CA PRO A 30 -10.19 4.98 -0.09
C PRO A 30 -9.57 4.12 -1.20
N SER A 31 -10.06 2.88 -1.29
CA SER A 31 -9.91 1.92 -2.40
C SER A 31 -8.48 1.76 -2.92
N GLU A 32 -7.72 0.88 -2.28
CA GLU A 32 -6.46 0.37 -2.83
C GLU A 32 -6.71 -0.21 -4.23
N CYS A 33 -5.78 -0.04 -5.16
CA CYS A 33 -5.89 -0.70 -6.45
C CYS A 33 -5.79 -2.22 -6.31
N CYS A 34 -6.53 -2.97 -7.11
CA CYS A 34 -6.36 -4.42 -7.19
C CYS A 34 -5.08 -4.76 -7.96
N PHE A 35 -4.01 -5.15 -7.26
CA PHE A 35 -2.78 -5.64 -7.92
C PHE A 35 -2.91 -7.10 -8.38
N ASN A 36 -3.73 -7.88 -7.66
CA ASN A 36 -3.97 -9.29 -7.88
C ASN A 36 -5.47 -9.61 -7.99
N ASN A 37 -5.80 -10.58 -8.83
CA ASN A 37 -7.18 -11.04 -9.02
C ASN A 37 -7.46 -12.27 -8.15
N TYR A 38 -8.70 -12.41 -7.70
CA TYR A 38 -9.13 -13.64 -7.04
C TYR A 38 -9.13 -14.79 -8.06
N GLY A 39 -8.31 -15.82 -7.82
CA GLY A 39 -8.02 -16.87 -8.80
C GLY A 39 -9.15 -17.88 -9.04
N ARG A 40 -10.31 -17.71 -8.41
CA ARG A 40 -11.47 -18.62 -8.53
C ARG A 40 -12.73 -17.81 -8.81
N LYS A 41 -13.74 -18.43 -9.42
CA LYS A 41 -15.05 -17.80 -9.55
C LYS A 41 -15.74 -17.73 -8.18
N ILE A 42 -16.17 -16.53 -7.79
CA ILE A 42 -16.99 -16.33 -6.61
C ILE A 42 -18.45 -16.61 -7.00
N PRO A 43 -19.17 -17.49 -6.29
CA PRO A 43 -20.61 -17.67 -6.52
C PRO A 43 -21.37 -16.37 -6.27
N ILE A 44 -22.25 -15.97 -7.18
CA ILE A 44 -23.00 -14.70 -7.09
C ILE A 44 -23.82 -14.62 -5.79
N ALA A 45 -24.37 -15.75 -5.34
CA ALA A 45 -25.12 -15.83 -4.07
C ALA A 45 -24.28 -15.51 -2.82
N LYS A 46 -22.95 -15.39 -2.94
CA LYS A 46 -22.04 -14.99 -1.85
C LYS A 46 -21.57 -13.53 -1.97
N ILE A 47 -21.99 -12.80 -3.00
CA ILE A 47 -21.61 -11.41 -3.23
C ILE A 47 -22.79 -10.53 -2.80
N ASP A 48 -22.56 -9.69 -1.80
CA ASP A 48 -23.57 -8.74 -1.31
C ASP A 48 -23.59 -7.45 -2.14
N SER A 49 -22.41 -6.91 -2.42
CA SER A 49 -22.20 -5.71 -3.23
C SER A 49 -20.82 -5.76 -3.89
N TYR A 50 -20.57 -4.87 -4.85
CA TYR A 50 -19.24 -4.60 -5.36
C TYR A 50 -19.03 -3.11 -5.55
N ILE A 51 -17.76 -2.67 -5.51
CA ILE A 51 -17.34 -1.32 -5.86
C ILE A 51 -16.38 -1.35 -7.05
N GLU A 52 -16.51 -0.37 -7.92
CA GLU A 52 -15.49 -0.12 -8.95
C GLU A 52 -14.28 0.54 -8.32
N ILE A 53 -13.09 0.05 -8.67
CA ILE A 53 -11.86 0.72 -8.28
C ILE A 53 -11.65 1.98 -9.13
N ARG A 54 -10.76 2.85 -8.66
CA ARG A 54 -10.48 4.11 -9.34
C ARG A 54 -9.88 3.88 -10.74
N VAL A 55 -10.21 4.80 -11.64
CA VAL A 55 -9.74 4.76 -13.05
C VAL A 55 -8.23 4.95 -13.21
N ASP A 56 -7.56 5.53 -12.21
CA ASP A 56 -6.11 5.72 -12.21
C ASP A 56 -5.33 4.46 -11.76
N CYS A 57 -6.02 3.37 -11.44
CA CYS A 57 -5.36 2.11 -11.15
C CYS A 57 -4.74 1.50 -12.42
N PRO A 58 -3.54 0.89 -12.31
CA PRO A 58 -2.81 0.34 -13.47
C PRO A 58 -3.51 -0.86 -14.11
N LYS A 59 -4.47 -1.48 -13.40
CA LYS A 59 -5.27 -2.60 -13.86
C LYS A 59 -6.74 -2.31 -13.53
N PRO A 60 -7.69 -2.66 -14.42
CA PRO A 60 -9.12 -2.59 -14.12
C PRO A 60 -9.53 -3.69 -13.13
N GLY A 61 -10.57 -3.44 -12.32
CA GLY A 61 -11.06 -4.41 -11.35
C GLY A 61 -12.26 -3.91 -10.54
N VAL A 62 -12.83 -4.82 -9.74
CA VAL A 62 -13.90 -4.57 -8.78
C VAL A 62 -13.55 -5.25 -7.45
N MET A 63 -14.06 -4.71 -6.34
CA MET A 63 -13.92 -5.26 -5.00
C MET A 63 -15.28 -5.64 -4.42
#